data_AF-A0A8D8MVN5-F1
#
_entry.id   AF-A0A8D8MVN5-F1
#
_cell.length_a   1.000
_cell.length_b   1.000
_cell.length_c   1.000
_cell.angle_alpha   90.00
_cell.angle_beta   90.00
_cell.angle_gamma   90.00
#
_symmetry.space_group_name_H-M   'P 1'
#
loop_
_entity.id
_entity.type
_entity.pdbx_description
1 polymer ?
#
loop_
_entity_poly.entity_id
_entity_poly.type
_entity_poly.pdbx_seq_one_letter_code
_entity_poly.pdbx_strand_id
1 'polypeptide(L)'
;QQFRWVQLFVFVVFLNVLLFISIPHQFLPMKFKFVHRKFFCLVLIFHLGFGRANDIPKIDEDTNSTLPAASTTPDDDLYSYRYDVLELIVPKHIKMNDINDYHEIVLPAYSNTAIQLRQMDHHGRDVGFALIQINAYEYNITLSYNATIIDGSHLTGWNVGLVLYGDGTLYAFNTNVHEDVMVSLVLMLYNKTAPLPGGCNLEFPVEISPVMNLTLKESTIEVDTPPASLAKQIPPPENQCGKSNLRYESYYLSMPSYDFSQRTYFTYIRKLISYANAKASGQINNLTSPLLTGIKRVYDRQVGRGMVFVTVAFDPVNHGFSAYVPVHTYACQPFLNIVGCYEFNIPTRVLGFIITVVMAAEIVVGFCPSVVKAFICGGIVGAFGTIKAATSWNLVVTEKEFIAMLVAGAIVCAILFTVLAVICPIAMIIVCNVVIGFLLCSVFYFGFFGNMFTHPYLVTALLISSTLVGFLLSSIKMFLFANGFLFGAAGLFYGVNAVFSARLHYSLRNLAHGMMNGGSGYGAVLSDSTLDVNELMAGASFGIILTICVYLRVRCQLAENQRVPPGLIRLPCGGDRRGSRTSEAFLADDSFAYENVSGGQTTITRWTEGDDDVFESPESNSRFWARLRSGLRRQ
;
A
#
# COMPACT_ATOMS: atom_id res chain seq x y z
N GLN A 1 17.11 -8.99 11.87
CA GLN A 1 16.81 -10.11 12.78
C GLN A 1 15.85 -9.73 13.92
N GLN A 2 16.00 -8.59 14.60
CA GLN A 2 15.04 -8.14 15.64
C GLN A 2 13.57 -8.03 15.14
N PHE A 3 13.38 -7.66 13.86
CA PHE A 3 12.07 -7.63 13.19
C PHE A 3 11.32 -8.98 13.20
N ARG A 4 12.03 -10.09 13.00
CA ARG A 4 11.44 -11.45 13.02
C ARG A 4 11.03 -11.86 14.44
N TRP A 5 11.79 -11.45 15.46
CA TRP A 5 11.50 -11.79 16.86
C TRP A 5 10.29 -11.05 17.41
N VAL A 6 10.10 -9.77 17.05
CA VAL A 6 8.90 -9.02 17.44
C VAL A 6 7.65 -9.57 16.74
N GLN A 7 7.74 -9.92 15.44
CA GLN A 7 6.65 -10.57 14.72
C GLN A 7 6.29 -11.94 15.29
N LEU A 8 7.30 -12.76 15.65
CA LEU A 8 7.10 -14.05 16.30
C LEU A 8 6.49 -13.89 17.71
N PHE A 9 6.95 -12.89 18.47
CA PHE A 9 6.41 -12.59 19.80
C PHE A 9 4.94 -12.14 19.71
N VAL A 10 4.59 -11.27 18.76
CA VAL A 10 3.21 -10.86 18.50
C VAL A 10 2.35 -12.07 18.07
N PHE A 11 2.88 -12.95 17.23
CA PHE A 11 2.18 -14.17 16.80
C PHE A 11 1.95 -15.15 17.97
N VAL A 12 2.94 -15.32 18.86
CA VAL A 12 2.83 -16.16 20.06
C VAL A 12 1.87 -15.56 21.08
N VAL A 13 1.88 -14.23 21.27
CA VAL A 13 0.90 -13.54 22.13
C VAL A 13 -0.51 -13.65 21.56
N PHE A 14 -0.67 -13.55 20.24
CA PHE A 14 -1.96 -13.75 19.55
C PHE A 14 -2.49 -15.18 19.74
N LEU A 15 -1.63 -16.20 19.61
CA LEU A 15 -2.00 -17.60 19.86
C LEU A 15 -2.46 -17.80 21.32
N ASN A 16 -1.74 -17.21 22.27
CA ASN A 16 -2.06 -17.29 23.70
C ASN A 16 -3.38 -16.57 24.05
N VAL A 17 -3.67 -15.42 23.42
CA VAL A 17 -4.95 -14.71 23.63
C VAL A 17 -6.12 -15.48 23.02
N LEU A 18 -5.97 -16.09 21.84
CA LEU A 18 -6.97 -16.98 21.23
C LEU A 18 -7.23 -18.24 22.08
N LEU A 19 -6.18 -18.83 22.66
CA LEU A 19 -6.29 -19.93 23.62
C LEU A 19 -7.02 -19.49 24.90
N PHE A 20 -6.80 -18.27 25.37
CA PHE A 20 -7.48 -17.71 26.55
C PHE A 20 -8.99 -17.46 26.31
N ILE A 21 -9.38 -17.15 25.07
CA ILE A 21 -10.78 -16.98 24.66
C ILE A 21 -11.51 -18.33 24.53
N SER A 22 -10.78 -19.45 24.37
CA SER A 22 -11.36 -20.81 24.23
C SER A 22 -11.79 -21.48 25.55
N ILE A 23 -11.73 -20.81 26.70
CA ILE A 23 -12.04 -21.42 28.02
C ILE A 23 -13.55 -21.32 28.35
N PRO A 24 -14.22 -22.38 28.88
CA PRO A 24 -15.68 -22.43 29.02
C PRO A 24 -16.34 -21.44 30.02
N HIS A 25 -17.65 -21.31 29.86
CA HIS A 25 -18.52 -20.15 30.08
C HIS A 25 -19.05 -19.89 31.53
N GLN A 26 -18.37 -20.31 32.60
CA GLN A 26 -19.00 -20.33 33.94
C GLN A 26 -18.97 -19.03 34.79
N PHE A 27 -18.49 -17.88 34.29
CA PHE A 27 -18.34 -16.67 35.14
C PHE A 27 -18.68 -15.33 34.47
N LEU A 28 -19.82 -15.21 33.77
CA LEU A 28 -20.14 -13.99 33.02
C LEU A 28 -20.65 -12.77 33.83
N PRO A 29 -21.51 -12.88 34.87
CA PRO A 29 -22.10 -11.67 35.46
C PRO A 29 -21.14 -10.87 36.35
N MET A 30 -20.09 -11.48 36.90
CA MET A 30 -19.04 -10.75 37.65
C MET A 30 -17.90 -10.20 36.77
N LYS A 31 -17.70 -10.74 35.56
CA LYS A 31 -16.61 -10.31 34.66
C LYS A 31 -16.90 -9.02 33.89
N PHE A 32 -18.17 -8.68 33.67
CA PHE A 32 -18.56 -7.46 32.93
C PHE A 32 -18.10 -6.17 33.63
N LYS A 33 -18.15 -6.12 34.97
CA LYS A 33 -17.61 -5.00 35.75
C LYS A 33 -16.07 -5.03 35.88
N PHE A 34 -15.47 -6.21 35.78
CA PHE A 34 -14.02 -6.42 36.00
C PHE A 34 -13.19 -6.10 34.75
N VAL A 35 -13.68 -6.46 33.55
CA VAL A 35 -13.01 -6.15 32.27
C VAL A 35 -13.12 -4.67 31.95
N HIS A 36 -14.26 -4.03 32.20
CA HIS A 36 -14.44 -2.60 32.00
C HIS A 36 -13.56 -1.75 32.93
N ARG A 37 -13.40 -2.17 34.20
CA ARG A 37 -12.48 -1.50 35.16
C ARG A 37 -11.02 -1.71 34.81
N LYS A 38 -10.61 -2.93 34.40
CA LYS A 38 -9.22 -3.18 34.01
C LYS A 38 -8.87 -2.50 32.68
N PHE A 39 -9.77 -2.46 31.72
CA PHE A 39 -9.57 -1.75 30.45
C PHE A 39 -9.50 -0.23 30.65
N PHE A 40 -10.37 0.33 31.50
CA PHE A 40 -10.31 1.74 31.88
C PHE A 40 -9.03 2.07 32.67
N CYS A 41 -8.61 1.21 33.61
CA CYS A 41 -7.32 1.37 34.31
C CYS A 41 -6.12 1.22 33.37
N LEU A 42 -6.16 0.34 32.37
CA LEU A 42 -5.04 0.18 31.43
C LEU A 42 -4.92 1.39 30.51
N VAL A 43 -6.04 1.94 30.02
CA VAL A 43 -6.08 3.20 29.27
C VAL A 43 -5.63 4.39 30.13
N LEU A 44 -6.01 4.43 31.41
CA LEU A 44 -5.61 5.50 32.34
C LEU A 44 -4.13 5.41 32.75
N ILE A 45 -3.60 4.20 32.96
CA ILE A 45 -2.17 3.96 33.24
C ILE A 45 -1.32 4.29 32.01
N PHE A 46 -1.82 4.02 30.79
CA PHE A 46 -1.15 4.42 29.55
C PHE A 46 -1.18 5.94 29.32
N HIS A 47 -2.27 6.64 29.64
CA HIS A 47 -2.33 8.10 29.56
C HIS A 47 -1.42 8.78 30.60
N LEU A 48 -1.28 8.20 31.80
CA LEU A 48 -0.38 8.72 32.84
C LEU A 48 1.10 8.38 32.58
N GLY A 49 1.39 7.32 31.81
CA GLY A 49 2.76 6.95 31.41
C GLY A 49 3.38 7.84 30.32
N PHE A 50 2.56 8.46 29.46
CA PHE A 50 3.04 9.34 28.38
C PHE A 50 3.31 10.79 28.83
N GLY A 51 2.85 11.21 30.01
CA GLY A 51 3.09 12.56 30.55
C GLY A 51 4.51 12.80 31.09
N ARG A 52 5.43 11.82 31.00
CA ARG A 52 6.75 11.87 31.64
C ARG A 52 7.94 11.57 30.73
N ALA A 53 7.73 11.41 29.42
CA ALA A 53 8.77 11.02 28.48
C ALA A 53 9.18 12.12 27.48
N ASN A 54 8.84 13.38 27.76
CA ASN A 54 9.16 14.54 26.91
C ASN A 54 10.16 15.52 27.53
N ASP A 55 10.97 15.09 28.51
CA ASP A 55 12.09 15.89 29.00
C ASP A 55 13.41 15.21 28.57
N ILE A 56 13.90 15.58 27.38
CA ILE A 56 15.29 15.34 26.97
C ILE A 56 16.01 16.69 27.08
N PRO A 57 17.15 16.78 27.79
CA PRO A 57 17.83 18.05 28.03
C PRO A 57 18.49 18.59 26.75
N LYS A 58 18.43 19.92 26.60
CA LYS A 58 19.30 20.71 25.73
C LYS A 58 20.76 20.40 26.08
N ILE A 59 21.58 20.13 25.07
CA ILE A 59 23.04 20.18 25.18
C ILE A 59 23.45 21.55 24.66
N ASP A 60 23.94 22.38 25.59
CA ASP A 60 24.47 23.71 25.33
C ASP A 60 25.84 23.62 24.63
N GLU A 61 26.05 24.55 23.69
CA GLU A 61 27.34 25.04 23.26
C GLU A 61 28.13 25.55 24.47
N ASP A 62 29.35 25.07 24.66
CA ASP A 62 30.54 25.83 25.09
C ASP A 62 31.58 24.90 25.72
N THR A 63 32.65 24.58 24.98
CA THR A 63 33.97 24.46 25.62
C THR A 63 35.09 24.71 24.60
N ASN A 64 35.59 25.95 24.65
CA ASN A 64 36.92 26.35 24.20
C ASN A 64 38.03 25.63 24.98
N SER A 65 39.25 25.68 24.43
CA SER A 65 40.57 25.21 24.93
C SER A 65 40.95 23.80 24.43
N THR A 66 42.12 23.53 23.85
CA THR A 66 43.41 24.25 23.80
C THR A 66 44.29 23.61 22.72
N LEU A 67 45.01 24.46 21.97
CA LEU A 67 46.14 24.08 21.10
C LEU A 67 47.25 23.34 21.88
N PRO A 68 48.13 22.63 21.15
CA PRO A 68 49.50 23.13 21.07
C PRO A 68 50.01 23.21 19.63
N ALA A 69 50.68 24.34 19.37
CA ALA A 69 51.46 24.57 18.17
C ALA A 69 52.79 23.81 18.22
N ALA A 70 53.20 23.23 17.10
CA ALA A 70 54.62 23.01 16.78
C ALA A 70 54.80 23.20 15.26
N SER A 71 55.56 24.24 14.94
CA SER A 71 56.09 24.63 13.64
C SER A 71 57.06 23.58 13.06
N THR A 72 57.08 23.39 11.73
CA THR A 72 58.09 23.99 10.83
C THR A 72 57.93 23.54 9.37
N THR A 73 57.69 24.54 8.53
CA THR A 73 58.08 24.75 7.12
C THR A 73 57.51 23.91 5.96
N PRO A 74 57.28 24.55 4.79
CA PRO A 74 56.41 24.07 3.72
C PRO A 74 57.23 23.51 2.55
N ASP A 75 56.84 22.33 2.06
CA ASP A 75 57.23 21.90 0.71
C ASP A 75 56.02 22.10 -0.21
N ASP A 76 56.21 23.07 -1.11
CA ASP A 76 55.37 23.41 -2.24
C ASP A 76 55.21 22.21 -3.20
N ASP A 77 54.16 21.41 -3.03
CA ASP A 77 53.61 20.58 -4.11
C ASP A 77 52.15 20.97 -4.36
N LEU A 78 52.07 22.11 -5.04
CA LEU A 78 50.89 22.74 -5.63
C LEU A 78 50.15 21.76 -6.57
N TYR A 79 48.93 21.39 -6.19
CA TYR A 79 47.80 20.93 -7.02
C TYR A 79 48.12 20.57 -8.48
N SER A 80 48.69 19.38 -8.72
CA SER A 80 48.64 18.76 -10.04
C SER A 80 47.27 18.11 -10.20
N TYR A 81 46.33 18.79 -10.88
CA TYR A 81 45.08 18.18 -11.34
C TYR A 81 45.40 17.06 -12.33
N ARG A 82 45.51 15.83 -11.83
CA ARG A 82 45.63 14.65 -12.68
C ARG A 82 44.24 14.27 -13.14
N TYR A 83 43.91 14.60 -14.39
CA TYR A 83 42.71 14.09 -15.02
C TYR A 83 42.88 12.58 -15.25
N ASP A 84 42.15 11.76 -14.51
CA ASP A 84 41.92 10.40 -14.97
C ASP A 84 41.01 10.50 -16.19
N VAL A 85 41.55 10.10 -17.35
CA VAL A 85 40.85 10.13 -18.64
C VAL A 85 40.14 8.80 -18.81
N LEU A 86 38.81 8.86 -18.86
CA LEU A 86 37.96 7.73 -19.15
C LEU A 86 37.49 7.84 -20.60
N GLU A 87 37.95 6.92 -21.45
CA GLU A 87 37.57 6.89 -22.85
C GLU A 87 36.28 6.07 -23.04
N LEU A 88 35.23 6.72 -23.52
CA LEU A 88 34.01 6.07 -24.03
C LEU A 88 34.17 5.88 -25.53
N ILE A 89 34.49 4.65 -25.94
CA ILE A 89 34.65 4.32 -27.36
C ILE A 89 33.32 3.81 -27.90
N VAL A 90 32.80 4.45 -28.95
CA VAL A 90 31.59 4.00 -29.63
C VAL A 90 31.81 2.58 -30.16
N PRO A 91 31.00 1.58 -29.75
CA PRO A 91 31.21 0.21 -30.19
C PRO A 91 30.93 0.06 -31.68
N LYS A 92 31.65 -0.86 -32.35
CA LYS A 92 31.45 -1.17 -33.78
C LYS A 92 30.00 -1.56 -34.12
N HIS A 93 29.28 -2.16 -33.18
CA HIS A 93 27.86 -2.50 -33.29
C HIS A 93 27.03 -1.56 -32.43
N ILE A 94 26.52 -0.50 -33.04
CA ILE A 94 25.70 0.52 -32.38
C ILE A 94 24.28 -0.01 -32.16
N LYS A 95 23.79 0.13 -30.94
CA LYS A 95 22.37 -0.04 -30.61
C LYS A 95 21.74 1.34 -30.54
N MET A 96 21.01 1.69 -31.59
CA MET A 96 20.37 2.99 -31.68
C MET A 96 19.20 3.10 -30.68
N ASN A 97 19.11 4.26 -30.02
CA ASN A 97 18.11 4.58 -28.99
C ASN A 97 18.15 3.63 -27.77
N ASP A 98 19.29 2.99 -27.52
CA ASP A 98 19.52 2.05 -26.43
C ASP A 98 20.91 2.28 -25.80
N ILE A 99 21.21 1.53 -24.73
CA ILE A 99 22.49 1.57 -24.02
C ILE A 99 23.57 0.97 -24.92
N ASN A 100 24.56 1.79 -25.27
CA ASN A 100 25.73 1.37 -26.07
C ASN A 100 26.91 1.00 -25.17
N ASP A 101 27.07 1.70 -24.05
CA ASP A 101 28.10 1.42 -23.06
C ASP A 101 27.60 1.70 -21.63
N TYR A 102 28.10 0.93 -20.66
CA TYR A 102 27.71 1.00 -19.25
C TYR A 102 28.88 0.60 -18.35
N HIS A 103 29.35 1.54 -17.53
CA HIS A 103 30.42 1.33 -16.57
C HIS A 103 30.01 1.81 -15.18
N GLU A 104 30.34 1.04 -14.15
CA GLU A 104 30.27 1.48 -12.77
C GLU A 104 31.69 1.82 -12.31
N ILE A 105 31.93 3.06 -11.92
CA ILE A 105 33.24 3.59 -11.52
C ILE A 105 33.11 4.33 -10.19
N VAL A 106 34.23 4.48 -9.49
CA VAL A 106 34.31 5.30 -8.27
C VAL A 106 34.98 6.61 -8.64
N LEU A 107 34.31 7.73 -8.38
CA LEU A 107 34.92 9.06 -8.47
C LEU A 107 35.56 9.38 -7.11
N PRO A 108 36.89 9.52 -7.03
CA PRO A 108 37.55 9.83 -5.76
C PRO A 108 37.09 11.18 -5.20
N ALA A 109 37.18 11.35 -3.89
CA ALA A 109 36.87 12.59 -3.20
C ALA A 109 37.64 13.78 -3.79
N TYR A 110 36.95 14.91 -3.95
CA TYR A 110 37.52 16.17 -4.48
C TYR A 110 38.31 16.00 -5.79
N SER A 111 37.75 15.27 -6.75
CA SER A 111 38.41 14.93 -8.02
C SER A 111 37.62 15.36 -9.26
N ASN A 112 38.33 15.42 -10.39
CA ASN A 112 37.75 15.64 -11.71
C ASN A 112 38.20 14.56 -12.70
N THR A 113 37.24 13.96 -13.38
CA THR A 113 37.47 12.90 -14.37
C THR A 113 37.04 13.40 -15.75
N ALA A 114 37.91 13.26 -16.74
CA ALA A 114 37.60 13.67 -18.12
C ALA A 114 37.03 12.47 -18.89
N ILE A 115 35.81 12.61 -19.39
CA ILE A 115 35.09 11.60 -20.16
C ILE A 115 35.19 11.96 -21.64
N GLN A 116 35.99 11.21 -22.38
CA GLN A 116 36.21 11.48 -23.82
C GLN A 116 35.36 10.53 -24.66
N LEU A 117 34.45 11.10 -25.46
CA LEU A 117 33.71 10.38 -26.50
C LEU A 117 34.50 10.42 -27.81
N ARG A 118 34.82 9.24 -28.35
CA ARG A 118 35.55 9.12 -29.63
C ARG A 118 34.81 8.23 -30.62
N GLN A 119 35.07 8.46 -31.90
CA GLN A 119 34.60 7.66 -33.04
C GLN A 119 33.10 7.78 -33.34
N MET A 120 32.39 8.77 -32.79
CA MET A 120 31.00 9.06 -33.15
C MET A 120 30.90 9.57 -34.60
N ASP A 121 31.83 10.44 -35.01
CA ASP A 121 31.83 11.05 -36.35
C ASP A 121 32.05 10.02 -37.47
N HIS A 122 32.75 8.91 -37.19
CA HIS A 122 32.91 7.78 -38.12
C HIS A 122 31.59 7.09 -38.48
N HIS A 123 30.59 7.19 -37.60
CA HIS A 123 29.24 6.69 -37.81
C HIS A 123 28.25 7.80 -38.24
N GLY A 124 28.77 9.00 -38.57
CA GLY A 124 28.08 10.30 -38.71
C GLY A 124 26.96 10.45 -39.75
N ARG A 125 26.48 9.35 -40.34
CA ARG A 125 25.26 9.36 -41.17
C ARG A 125 24.00 8.96 -40.41
N ASP A 126 24.10 8.15 -39.37
CA ASP A 126 22.90 7.58 -38.73
C ASP A 126 22.65 8.11 -37.31
N VAL A 127 23.71 8.58 -36.62
CA VAL A 127 23.61 9.14 -35.26
C VAL A 127 23.25 10.62 -35.31
N GLY A 128 22.26 11.01 -34.49
CA GLY A 128 21.81 12.39 -34.30
C GLY A 128 22.57 13.08 -33.16
N PHE A 129 22.58 12.46 -31.99
CA PHE A 129 23.29 12.95 -30.80
C PHE A 129 23.61 11.80 -29.84
N ALA A 130 24.58 12.02 -28.96
CA ALA A 130 24.94 11.15 -27.85
C ALA A 130 24.47 11.77 -26.54
N LEU A 131 23.83 10.97 -25.69
CA LEU A 131 23.46 11.33 -24.33
C LEU A 131 24.37 10.57 -23.38
N ILE A 132 25.23 11.30 -22.67
CA ILE A 132 26.11 10.76 -21.64
C ILE A 132 25.46 11.04 -20.30
N GLN A 133 25.15 9.99 -19.56
CA GLN A 133 24.48 10.07 -18.26
C GLN A 133 25.42 9.58 -17.16
N ILE A 134 25.39 10.25 -16.01
CA ILE A 134 26.05 9.80 -14.81
C ILE A 134 25.00 9.74 -13.69
N ASN A 135 24.82 8.55 -13.14
CA ASN A 135 23.97 8.35 -11.97
C ASN A 135 24.86 8.10 -10.77
N ALA A 136 24.78 8.95 -9.75
CA ALA A 136 25.54 8.90 -8.53
C ALA A 136 24.67 8.41 -7.38
N TYR A 137 25.22 7.49 -6.61
CA TYR A 137 24.59 7.01 -5.40
C TYR A 137 24.95 7.93 -4.22
N GLU A 138 23.95 8.27 -3.40
CA GLU A 138 24.06 9.03 -2.13
C GLU A 138 24.42 10.52 -2.27
N TYR A 139 25.50 10.86 -2.96
CA TYR A 139 26.03 12.22 -3.05
C TYR A 139 25.83 12.85 -4.42
N ASN A 140 25.66 14.17 -4.44
CA ASN A 140 25.55 14.92 -5.70
C ASN A 140 26.90 14.99 -6.40
N ILE A 141 26.86 14.91 -7.72
CA ILE A 141 28.00 15.12 -8.62
C ILE A 141 27.68 16.24 -9.60
N THR A 142 28.72 16.82 -10.20
CA THR A 142 28.57 17.84 -11.24
C THR A 142 29.13 17.34 -12.56
N LEU A 143 28.34 17.44 -13.63
CA LEU A 143 28.77 17.13 -14.99
C LEU A 143 28.80 18.42 -15.82
N SER A 144 29.91 18.70 -16.51
CA SER A 144 30.10 19.93 -17.30
C SER A 144 30.69 19.67 -18.68
N TYR A 145 30.38 20.58 -19.61
CA TYR A 145 31.05 20.67 -20.92
C TYR A 145 32.48 21.23 -20.81
N ASN A 146 32.78 21.99 -19.76
CA ASN A 146 34.05 22.68 -19.58
C ASN A 146 34.89 22.02 -18.46
N ALA A 147 36.22 22.20 -18.54
CA ALA A 147 37.16 21.72 -17.53
C ALA A 147 37.03 22.45 -16.18
N THR A 148 36.27 23.54 -16.15
CA THR A 148 35.92 24.33 -14.97
C THR A 148 34.41 24.51 -14.89
N ILE A 149 33.87 24.62 -13.68
CA ILE A 149 32.43 24.80 -13.44
C ILE A 149 32.08 26.26 -13.76
N ILE A 150 31.50 26.47 -14.95
CA ILE A 150 31.03 27.78 -15.40
C ILE A 150 29.50 27.76 -15.49
N ASP A 151 28.86 28.85 -15.07
CA ASP A 151 27.42 29.02 -15.18
C ASP A 151 26.94 28.82 -16.61
N GLY A 152 25.83 28.10 -16.76
CA GLY A 152 25.28 27.76 -18.08
C GLY A 152 25.86 26.50 -18.74
N SER A 153 26.93 25.92 -18.20
CA SER A 153 27.66 24.81 -18.84
C SER A 153 27.74 23.52 -18.01
N HIS A 154 27.01 23.45 -16.90
CA HIS A 154 27.06 22.31 -15.98
C HIS A 154 25.69 21.98 -15.38
N LEU A 155 25.55 20.72 -14.96
CA LEU A 155 24.42 20.21 -14.19
C LEU A 155 24.93 19.52 -12.93
N THR A 156 24.26 19.76 -11.81
CA THR A 156 24.59 19.15 -10.51
C THR A 156 23.39 18.38 -9.97
N GLY A 157 23.62 17.17 -9.48
CA GLY A 157 22.58 16.32 -8.89
C GLY A 157 23.02 14.88 -8.72
N TRP A 158 22.11 14.01 -8.29
CA TRP A 158 22.35 12.56 -8.23
C TRP A 158 22.38 11.94 -9.62
N ASN A 159 21.37 12.22 -10.45
CA ASN A 159 21.28 11.70 -11.80
C ASN A 159 21.36 12.85 -12.78
N VAL A 160 22.47 12.96 -13.49
CA VAL A 160 22.75 14.05 -14.42
C VAL A 160 23.08 13.50 -15.80
N GLY A 161 22.86 14.29 -16.85
CA GLY A 161 23.30 13.92 -18.18
C GLY A 161 23.42 15.13 -19.09
N LEU A 162 24.34 15.04 -20.03
CA LEU A 162 24.61 16.08 -21.04
C LEU A 162 24.61 15.46 -22.44
N VAL A 163 24.36 16.32 -23.43
CA VAL A 163 24.21 15.92 -24.84
C VAL A 163 25.41 16.39 -25.65
N LEU A 164 25.97 15.49 -26.45
CA LEU A 164 27.01 15.78 -27.44
C LEU A 164 26.51 15.49 -28.86
N TYR A 165 26.89 16.30 -29.83
CA TYR A 165 26.52 16.13 -31.24
C TYR A 165 27.59 15.43 -32.10
N GLY A 166 28.75 15.14 -31.52
CA GLY A 166 29.90 14.53 -32.18
C GLY A 166 30.96 14.15 -31.14
N ASP A 167 32.19 13.91 -31.60
CA ASP A 167 33.31 13.64 -30.71
C ASP A 167 33.58 14.85 -29.79
N GLY A 168 33.82 14.59 -28.50
CA GLY A 168 33.88 15.63 -27.49
C GLY A 168 34.32 15.12 -26.13
N THR A 169 34.61 16.05 -25.22
CA THR A 169 35.01 15.75 -23.84
C THR A 169 34.03 16.38 -22.87
N LEU A 170 33.58 15.60 -21.88
CA LEU A 170 32.84 16.08 -20.71
C LEU A 170 33.69 15.91 -19.46
N TYR A 171 33.39 16.67 -18.42
CA TYR A 171 34.11 16.64 -17.16
C TYR A 171 33.14 16.32 -16.01
N ALA A 172 33.41 15.23 -15.30
CA ALA A 172 32.69 14.84 -14.10
C ALA A 172 33.48 15.31 -12.88
N PHE A 173 32.85 16.09 -12.01
CA PHE A 173 33.43 16.62 -10.78
C PHE A 173 32.76 15.97 -9.57
N ASN A 174 33.58 15.43 -8.68
CA ASN A 174 33.19 15.11 -7.32
C ASN A 174 33.65 16.26 -6.42
N THR A 175 32.74 17.14 -6.01
CA THR A 175 33.03 18.27 -5.12
C THR A 175 32.97 17.90 -3.64
N ASN A 176 32.63 16.65 -3.31
CA ASN A 176 32.58 16.15 -1.94
C ASN A 176 34.01 15.90 -1.43
N VAL A 177 34.37 16.51 -0.30
CA VAL A 177 35.76 16.57 0.19
C VAL A 177 36.24 15.26 0.81
N HIS A 178 35.33 14.48 1.40
CA HIS A 178 35.69 13.31 2.21
C HIS A 178 35.07 12.00 1.70
N GLU A 179 34.29 12.05 0.63
CA GLU A 179 33.47 10.92 0.20
C GLU A 179 33.78 10.56 -1.25
N ASP A 180 34.23 9.33 -1.44
CA ASP A 180 34.33 8.71 -2.75
C ASP A 180 32.92 8.34 -3.22
N VAL A 181 32.54 8.78 -4.42
CA VAL A 181 31.18 8.61 -4.92
C VAL A 181 31.17 7.52 -5.99
N MET A 182 30.44 6.44 -5.74
CA MET A 182 30.21 5.45 -6.78
C MET A 182 29.17 5.96 -7.78
N VAL A 183 29.53 5.89 -9.05
CA VAL A 183 28.70 6.36 -10.16
C VAL A 183 28.57 5.30 -11.24
N SER A 184 27.43 5.32 -11.95
CA SER A 184 27.28 4.60 -13.21
C SER A 184 27.33 5.59 -14.36
N LEU A 185 28.24 5.35 -15.30
CA LEU A 185 28.40 6.09 -16.55
C LEU A 185 27.71 5.33 -17.67
N VAL A 186 26.85 6.03 -18.41
CA VAL A 186 26.04 5.43 -19.47
C VAL A 186 26.15 6.24 -20.75
N LEU A 187 26.45 5.55 -21.85
CA LEU A 187 26.44 6.12 -23.20
C LEU A 187 25.20 5.64 -23.95
N MET A 188 24.37 6.59 -24.39
CA MET A 188 23.23 6.33 -25.26
C MET A 188 23.38 7.11 -26.56
N LEU A 189 23.20 6.43 -27.69
CA LEU A 189 23.29 7.04 -29.02
C LEU A 189 21.88 7.07 -29.62
N TYR A 190 21.44 8.27 -30.02
CA TYR A 190 20.12 8.49 -30.60
C TYR A 190 20.21 8.77 -32.09
N ASN A 191 19.17 8.38 -32.82
CA ASN A 191 19.10 8.61 -34.27
C ASN A 191 18.81 10.07 -34.60
N LYS A 192 18.93 10.40 -35.88
CA LYS A 192 18.66 11.73 -36.43
C LYS A 192 17.21 12.19 -36.36
N THR A 193 16.27 11.26 -36.16
CA THR A 193 14.84 11.56 -36.04
C THR A 193 14.37 11.67 -34.59
N ALA A 194 15.22 11.33 -33.62
CA ALA A 194 14.87 11.36 -32.21
C ALA A 194 14.66 12.81 -31.74
N PRO A 195 13.56 13.09 -31.02
CA PRO A 195 13.40 14.39 -30.36
C PRO A 195 14.53 14.60 -29.34
N LEU A 196 14.92 15.84 -29.10
CA LEU A 196 15.97 16.16 -28.14
C LEU A 196 15.35 16.35 -26.75
N PRO A 197 15.64 15.48 -25.77
CA PRO A 197 15.06 15.58 -24.44
C PRO A 197 15.49 16.87 -23.75
N GLY A 198 14.52 17.68 -23.31
CA GLY A 198 14.76 18.97 -22.69
C GLY A 198 15.35 20.05 -23.60
N GLY A 199 15.24 19.90 -24.92
CA GLY A 199 15.74 20.88 -25.90
C GLY A 199 14.97 22.21 -25.95
N CYS A 200 13.84 22.31 -25.25
CA CYS A 200 13.06 23.55 -25.10
C CYS A 200 13.06 24.05 -23.64
N ASN A 201 14.11 23.73 -22.89
CA ASN A 201 14.22 24.09 -21.49
C ASN A 201 14.38 25.63 -21.31
N LEU A 202 13.67 26.17 -20.32
CA LEU A 202 13.80 27.57 -19.86
C LEU A 202 14.10 27.68 -18.35
N GLU A 203 14.17 26.54 -17.64
CA GLU A 203 14.23 26.48 -16.17
C GLU A 203 15.60 26.05 -15.65
N PHE A 204 16.25 25.08 -16.29
CA PHE A 204 17.57 24.58 -15.90
C PHE A 204 18.72 25.47 -16.41
N PRO A 205 19.89 25.44 -15.75
CA PRO A 205 21.01 26.32 -16.10
C PRO A 205 21.59 26.04 -17.49
N VAL A 206 21.50 24.80 -17.99
CA VAL A 206 21.95 24.45 -19.34
C VAL A 206 20.84 24.62 -20.37
N GLU A 207 21.20 25.02 -21.58
CA GLU A 207 20.25 25.20 -22.70
C GLU A 207 19.45 23.91 -22.99
N ILE A 208 20.13 22.76 -22.96
CA ILE A 208 19.53 21.44 -23.16
C ILE A 208 19.67 20.65 -21.87
N SER A 209 18.55 20.47 -21.15
CA SER A 209 18.54 19.71 -19.89
C SER A 209 17.73 18.41 -20.03
N PRO A 210 18.37 17.26 -20.27
CA PRO A 210 17.69 15.97 -20.37
C PRO A 210 17.28 15.41 -18.99
N VAL A 211 17.42 16.19 -17.92
CA VAL A 211 17.13 15.82 -16.54
C VAL A 211 15.72 16.27 -16.16
N MET A 212 14.98 15.43 -15.45
CA MET A 212 13.65 15.77 -14.92
C MET A 212 13.77 16.41 -13.54
N ASN A 213 12.86 17.32 -13.20
CA ASN A 213 12.78 17.87 -11.85
C ASN A 213 11.88 16.99 -10.99
N LEU A 214 12.32 16.69 -9.77
CA LEU A 214 11.56 15.90 -8.81
C LEU A 214 11.30 16.75 -7.57
N THR A 215 10.03 16.99 -7.27
CA THR A 215 9.61 17.72 -6.07
C THR A 215 8.80 16.80 -5.16
N LEU A 216 9.19 16.80 -3.88
CA LEU A 216 8.52 16.01 -2.84
C LEU A 216 7.52 16.89 -2.10
N LYS A 217 6.23 16.54 -2.15
CA LYS A 217 5.17 17.11 -1.30
C LYS A 217 4.88 16.18 -0.13
N GLU A 218 3.98 16.57 0.76
CA GLU A 218 3.66 15.77 1.95
C GLU A 218 3.09 14.38 1.61
N SER A 219 2.20 14.30 0.61
CA SER A 219 1.52 13.06 0.22
C SER A 219 1.78 12.62 -1.22
N THR A 220 2.42 13.46 -2.03
CA THR A 220 2.66 13.21 -3.45
C THR A 220 4.09 13.50 -3.87
N ILE A 221 4.50 12.90 -4.99
CA ILE A 221 5.76 13.20 -5.68
C ILE A 221 5.40 13.76 -7.04
N GLU A 222 5.92 14.94 -7.35
CA GLU A 222 5.70 15.55 -8.66
C GLU A 222 6.98 15.48 -9.47
N VAL A 223 6.86 14.89 -10.67
CA VAL A 223 7.94 14.78 -11.64
C VAL A 223 7.61 15.69 -12.80
N ASP A 224 8.34 16.78 -12.90
CA ASP A 224 8.21 17.79 -13.94
C ASP A 224 9.27 17.49 -15.01
N THR A 225 8.83 17.09 -16.20
CA THR A 225 9.75 16.84 -17.32
C THR A 225 9.91 18.15 -18.13
N PRO A 226 11.13 18.58 -18.48
CA PRO A 226 11.29 19.74 -19.35
C PRO A 226 10.88 19.39 -20.79
N PRO A 227 10.23 20.28 -21.55
CA PRO A 227 9.76 19.98 -22.90
C PRO A 227 10.90 19.61 -23.85
N ALA A 228 10.68 18.57 -24.64
CA ALA A 228 11.60 18.16 -25.71
C ALA A 228 11.44 19.07 -26.94
N SER A 229 12.51 19.22 -27.72
CA SER A 229 12.47 19.85 -29.03
C SER A 229 12.41 18.80 -30.14
N LEU A 230 11.91 19.18 -31.32
CA LEU A 230 12.05 18.34 -32.52
C LEU A 230 13.52 18.07 -32.82
N ALA A 231 13.79 16.97 -33.53
CA ALA A 231 15.15 16.64 -33.93
C ALA A 231 15.77 17.80 -34.73
N LYS A 232 16.99 18.22 -34.34
CA LYS A 232 17.68 19.41 -34.88
C LYS A 232 17.80 19.41 -36.41
N GLN A 233 17.82 18.23 -37.02
CA GLN A 233 18.02 18.02 -38.45
C GLN A 233 16.71 18.13 -39.27
N ILE A 234 15.57 18.39 -38.63
CA ILE A 234 14.25 18.53 -39.27
C ILE A 234 13.93 20.03 -39.49
N PRO A 235 13.75 20.50 -40.73
CA PRO A 235 13.38 21.90 -41.04
C PRO A 235 11.87 22.18 -40.86
N PRO A 236 11.45 23.44 -40.56
CA PRO A 236 12.28 24.61 -40.32
C PRO A 236 12.76 24.70 -38.86
N PRO A 237 14.01 25.17 -38.62
CA PRO A 237 14.60 25.24 -37.28
C PRO A 237 13.91 26.24 -36.33
N GLU A 238 13.12 27.17 -36.86
CA GLU A 238 12.49 28.27 -36.10
C GLU A 238 11.27 27.86 -35.28
N ASN A 239 10.78 26.62 -35.41
CA ASN A 239 9.57 26.13 -34.71
C ASN A 239 9.79 24.80 -33.96
N GLN A 240 11.01 24.54 -33.48
CA GLN A 240 11.35 23.30 -32.75
C GLN A 240 10.65 23.19 -31.38
N CYS A 241 10.27 24.32 -30.80
CA CYS A 241 9.59 24.44 -29.52
C CYS A 241 8.18 25.02 -29.69
N GLY A 242 7.16 24.38 -29.11
CA GLY A 242 5.80 24.93 -28.99
C GLY A 242 4.80 24.64 -30.12
N LYS A 243 5.22 24.15 -31.30
CA LYS A 243 4.31 23.75 -32.40
C LYS A 243 4.30 22.24 -32.70
N SER A 244 5.22 21.47 -32.11
CA SER A 244 5.33 20.03 -32.30
C SER A 244 4.41 19.29 -31.34
N ASN A 245 3.54 18.42 -31.87
CA ASN A 245 2.68 17.56 -31.06
C ASN A 245 3.44 16.32 -30.59
N LEU A 246 4.45 16.52 -29.74
CA LEU A 246 5.21 15.42 -29.15
C LEU A 246 4.36 14.69 -28.10
N ARG A 247 4.45 13.36 -28.08
CA ARG A 247 3.79 12.51 -27.08
C ARG A 247 4.79 12.11 -26.00
N TYR A 248 4.35 12.14 -24.75
CA TYR A 248 5.19 11.78 -23.60
C TYR A 248 4.63 10.54 -22.90
N GLU A 249 5.43 9.49 -22.83
CA GLU A 249 5.13 8.30 -22.02
C GLU A 249 6.04 8.29 -20.80
N SER A 250 5.46 8.32 -19.60
CA SER A 250 6.21 8.24 -18.35
C SER A 250 6.07 6.86 -17.74
N TYR A 251 7.22 6.26 -17.47
CA TYR A 251 7.38 4.96 -16.84
C TYR A 251 7.97 5.14 -15.44
N TYR A 252 7.51 4.32 -14.50
CA TYR A 252 8.06 4.30 -13.16
C TYR A 252 8.25 2.87 -12.67
N LEU A 253 9.15 2.70 -11.71
CA LEU A 253 9.45 1.41 -11.10
C LEU A 253 9.73 1.61 -9.61
N SER A 254 9.00 0.87 -8.77
CA SER A 254 9.21 0.88 -7.33
C SER A 254 10.26 -0.17 -6.93
N MET A 255 11.17 0.23 -6.06
CA MET A 255 12.23 -0.58 -5.46
C MET A 255 11.69 -1.35 -4.24
N PRO A 256 12.40 -2.37 -3.74
CA PRO A 256 12.04 -3.06 -2.51
C PRO A 256 12.03 -2.07 -1.33
N SER A 257 11.09 -2.25 -0.40
CA SER A 257 10.99 -1.35 0.76
C SER A 257 12.19 -1.51 1.69
N TYR A 258 12.69 -0.38 2.18
CA TYR A 258 13.82 -0.28 3.12
C TYR A 258 15.14 -0.89 2.63
N ASP A 259 15.27 -1.14 1.32
CA ASP A 259 16.54 -1.48 0.69
C ASP A 259 17.17 -0.22 0.09
N PHE A 260 18.10 0.35 0.85
CA PHE A 260 18.86 1.52 0.43
C PHE A 260 20.18 1.14 -0.22
N SER A 261 20.46 -0.13 -0.54
CA SER A 261 21.77 -0.55 -1.02
C SER A 261 22.11 0.00 -2.40
N GLN A 262 23.39 0.31 -2.60
CA GLN A 262 23.97 0.77 -3.86
C GLN A 262 23.63 -0.17 -5.03
N ARG A 263 23.72 -1.49 -4.82
CA ARG A 263 23.44 -2.49 -5.85
C ARG A 263 21.99 -2.40 -6.33
N THR A 264 21.05 -2.25 -5.40
CA THR A 264 19.62 -2.13 -5.73
C THR A 264 19.37 -0.83 -6.48
N TYR A 265 19.96 0.29 -6.06
CA TYR A 265 19.88 1.57 -6.77
C TYR A 265 20.31 1.46 -8.24
N PHE A 266 21.52 0.99 -8.54
CA PHE A 266 22.01 0.88 -9.92
C PHE A 266 21.22 -0.14 -10.75
N THR A 267 20.84 -1.26 -10.14
CA THR A 267 20.03 -2.29 -10.82
C THR A 267 18.68 -1.74 -11.28
N TYR A 268 18.01 -0.94 -10.45
CA TYR A 268 16.69 -0.39 -10.76
C TYR A 268 16.76 0.79 -11.73
N ILE A 269 17.79 1.64 -11.63
CA ILE A 269 18.08 2.67 -12.64
C ILE A 269 18.30 2.02 -14.02
N ARG A 270 19.13 0.98 -14.11
CA ARG A 270 19.40 0.24 -15.36
C ARG A 270 18.16 -0.36 -16.02
N LYS A 271 17.16 -0.76 -15.23
CA LYS A 271 15.87 -1.26 -15.74
C LYS A 271 15.00 -0.18 -16.39
N LEU A 272 15.27 1.11 -16.16
CA LEU A 272 14.49 2.22 -16.71
C LEU A 272 15.27 3.16 -17.64
N ILE A 273 16.60 3.08 -17.72
CA ILE A 273 17.40 3.99 -18.56
C ILE A 273 16.98 3.96 -20.05
N SER A 274 16.82 2.77 -20.64
CA SER A 274 16.43 2.63 -22.06
C SER A 274 14.92 2.48 -22.22
N TYR A 275 14.37 2.93 -23.35
CA TYR A 275 12.95 2.71 -23.66
C TYR A 275 12.56 1.22 -23.67
N ALA A 276 13.40 0.35 -24.25
CA ALA A 276 13.12 -1.08 -24.29
C ALA A 276 13.00 -1.70 -22.89
N ASN A 277 13.96 -1.41 -22.01
CA ASN A 277 13.91 -1.86 -20.62
C ASN A 277 12.75 -1.23 -19.85
N ALA A 278 12.49 0.07 -20.05
CA ALA A 278 11.39 0.79 -19.42
C ALA A 278 10.03 0.20 -19.80
N LYS A 279 9.84 -0.16 -21.06
CA LYS A 279 8.63 -0.82 -21.54
C LYS A 279 8.48 -2.26 -21.02
N ALA A 280 9.60 -2.97 -20.84
CA ALA A 280 9.59 -4.35 -20.35
C ALA A 280 9.41 -4.47 -18.83
N SER A 281 10.00 -3.55 -18.06
CA SER A 281 10.06 -3.63 -16.60
C SER A 281 9.25 -2.54 -15.89
N GLY A 282 9.08 -1.38 -16.53
CA GLY A 282 8.42 -0.22 -15.95
C GLY A 282 6.90 -0.27 -16.07
N GLN A 283 6.25 0.47 -15.19
CA GLN A 283 4.80 0.67 -15.21
C GLN A 283 4.47 2.02 -15.82
N ILE A 284 3.47 2.05 -16.71
CA ILE A 284 3.05 3.29 -17.35
C ILE A 284 2.10 4.03 -16.43
N ASN A 285 2.37 5.31 -16.20
CA ASN A 285 1.42 6.19 -15.55
C ASN A 285 0.40 6.74 -16.58
N ASN A 286 -0.69 6.00 -16.80
CA ASN A 286 -1.77 6.38 -17.74
C ASN A 286 -2.68 7.52 -17.21
N LEU A 287 -2.41 8.07 -16.03
CA LEU A 287 -3.32 8.94 -15.27
C LEU A 287 -3.38 10.41 -15.74
N THR A 288 -2.69 10.76 -16.83
CA THR A 288 -2.85 12.10 -17.42
C THR A 288 -4.00 12.08 -18.42
N SER A 289 -5.06 12.82 -18.07
CA SER A 289 -6.15 13.21 -18.98
C SER A 289 -5.59 13.59 -20.35
N PRO A 290 -6.18 13.14 -21.47
CA PRO A 290 -5.78 13.58 -22.81
C PRO A 290 -5.93 15.10 -23.00
N LEU A 291 -6.64 15.78 -22.09
CA LEU A 291 -6.78 17.23 -22.06
C LEU A 291 -5.66 17.96 -21.29
N LEU A 292 -4.92 17.26 -20.42
CA LEU A 292 -3.69 17.79 -19.85
C LEU A 292 -2.55 17.34 -20.77
N THR A 293 -2.12 18.25 -21.65
CA THR A 293 -0.80 18.24 -22.29
C THR A 293 0.32 18.48 -21.25
N GLY A 294 0.16 17.90 -20.06
CA GLY A 294 0.96 18.12 -18.87
C GLY A 294 2.17 17.20 -18.89
N ILE A 295 3.33 17.81 -19.10
CA ILE A 295 4.64 17.19 -18.96
C ILE A 295 4.96 16.86 -17.47
N LYS A 296 4.08 17.32 -16.58
CA LYS A 296 4.05 17.05 -15.14
C LYS A 296 3.29 15.76 -14.80
N ARG A 297 3.92 14.88 -14.03
CA ARG A 297 3.30 13.65 -13.49
C ARG A 297 3.31 13.65 -11.98
N VAL A 298 2.20 13.20 -11.39
CA VAL A 298 2.03 13.10 -9.94
C VAL A 298 1.96 11.63 -9.57
N TYR A 299 2.73 11.25 -8.54
CA TYR A 299 2.82 9.90 -7.99
C TYR A 299 2.56 9.91 -6.50
N ASP A 300 2.27 8.74 -5.95
CA ASP A 300 2.16 8.58 -4.50
C ASP A 300 3.51 8.71 -3.81
N ARG A 301 3.54 9.44 -2.70
CA ARG A 301 4.73 9.49 -1.86
C ARG A 301 4.82 8.23 -1.00
N GLN A 302 5.85 7.43 -1.28
CA GLN A 302 6.10 6.15 -0.62
C GLN A 302 7.35 6.23 0.26
N VAL A 303 7.19 6.66 1.51
CA VAL A 303 8.32 6.83 2.45
C VAL A 303 9.03 5.50 2.67
N GLY A 304 10.37 5.52 2.60
CA GLY A 304 11.22 4.35 2.83
C GLY A 304 11.25 3.34 1.68
N ARG A 305 10.60 3.64 0.55
CA ARG A 305 10.59 2.80 -0.64
C ARG A 305 11.09 3.63 -1.83
N GLY A 306 12.15 3.15 -2.46
CA GLY A 306 12.75 3.83 -3.61
C GLY A 306 11.80 3.80 -4.80
N MET A 307 11.74 4.89 -5.56
CA MET A 307 11.04 4.92 -6.84
C MET A 307 11.95 5.57 -7.87
N VAL A 308 11.97 4.98 -9.06
CA VAL A 308 12.69 5.47 -10.22
C VAL A 308 11.67 5.86 -11.29
N PHE A 309 11.86 7.03 -11.89
CA PHE A 309 10.98 7.58 -12.91
C PHE A 309 11.78 7.85 -14.18
N VAL A 310 11.18 7.63 -15.34
CA VAL A 310 11.72 7.99 -16.65
C VAL A 310 10.59 8.45 -17.55
N THR A 311 10.81 9.51 -18.33
CA THR A 311 9.89 9.93 -19.39
C THR A 311 10.54 9.67 -20.74
N VAL A 312 9.75 9.27 -21.72
CA VAL A 312 10.18 9.07 -23.11
C VAL A 312 9.36 9.99 -23.99
N ALA A 313 10.04 10.82 -24.79
CA ALA A 313 9.43 11.68 -25.78
C ALA A 313 9.35 10.94 -27.12
N PHE A 314 8.18 10.99 -27.75
CA PHE A 314 7.89 10.39 -29.04
C PHE A 314 7.49 11.47 -30.04
N ASP A 315 8.11 11.43 -31.20
CA ASP A 315 7.64 12.16 -32.37
C ASP A 315 6.68 11.26 -33.18
N PRO A 316 5.36 11.56 -33.20
CA PRO A 316 4.40 10.76 -33.95
C PRO A 316 4.56 10.89 -35.47
N VAL A 317 5.22 11.95 -35.97
CA VAL A 317 5.38 12.21 -37.41
C VAL A 317 6.59 11.47 -37.95
N ASN A 318 7.74 11.56 -37.26
CA ASN A 318 9.01 10.99 -37.73
C ASN A 318 9.37 9.66 -37.06
N HIS A 319 8.48 9.13 -36.22
CA HIS A 319 8.65 7.88 -35.46
C HIS A 319 9.95 7.80 -34.66
N GLY A 320 10.54 8.95 -34.30
CA GLY A 320 11.71 9.05 -33.43
C GLY A 320 11.30 9.06 -31.96
N PHE A 321 12.19 8.57 -31.10
CA PHE A 321 11.98 8.61 -29.66
C PHE A 321 13.28 8.82 -28.90
N SER A 322 13.20 9.47 -27.74
CA SER A 322 14.32 9.66 -26.83
C SER A 322 13.87 9.54 -25.38
N ALA A 323 14.74 8.98 -24.55
CA ALA A 323 14.49 8.83 -23.11
C ALA A 323 15.21 9.95 -22.35
N TYR A 324 14.56 10.47 -21.32
CA TYR A 324 15.17 11.39 -20.38
C TYR A 324 16.06 10.63 -19.40
N VAL A 325 16.95 11.36 -18.72
CA VAL A 325 17.76 10.80 -17.63
C VAL A 325 16.82 10.40 -16.49
N PRO A 326 16.84 9.15 -16.01
CA PRO A 326 15.93 8.71 -14.98
C PRO A 326 16.20 9.46 -13.67
N VAL A 327 15.14 9.75 -12.91
CA VAL A 327 15.24 10.38 -11.59
C VAL A 327 14.78 9.42 -10.51
N HIS A 328 15.35 9.55 -9.32
CA HIS A 328 15.13 8.60 -8.23
C HIS A 328 14.89 9.32 -6.90
N THR A 329 14.04 8.73 -6.05
CA THR A 329 13.84 9.18 -4.67
C THR A 329 13.39 8.05 -3.75
N TYR A 330 13.82 8.10 -2.49
CA TYR A 330 13.29 7.27 -1.40
C TYR A 330 12.13 7.93 -0.62
N ALA A 331 11.68 9.12 -1.07
CA ALA A 331 10.72 9.99 -0.37
C ALA A 331 11.12 10.40 1.06
N CYS A 332 12.37 10.12 1.43
CA CYS A 332 13.03 10.41 2.69
C CYS A 332 14.55 10.46 2.43
N GLN A 333 15.33 10.88 3.42
CA GLN A 333 16.79 10.95 3.34
C GLN A 333 17.41 9.84 4.21
N PRO A 334 17.71 8.66 3.65
CA PRO A 334 18.14 7.50 4.45
C PRO A 334 19.47 7.71 5.16
N PHE A 335 20.36 8.55 4.64
CA PHE A 335 21.70 8.79 5.20
C PHE A 335 21.75 9.95 6.20
N LEU A 336 20.81 10.89 6.13
CA LEU A 336 20.70 12.03 7.06
C LEU A 336 19.68 11.78 8.18
N ASN A 337 18.54 11.19 7.85
CA ASN A 337 17.44 10.97 8.78
C ASN A 337 16.85 9.55 8.61
N ILE A 338 17.57 8.58 9.15
CA ILE A 338 17.18 7.16 9.13
C ILE A 338 15.79 6.96 9.76
N VAL A 339 15.49 7.65 10.87
CA VAL A 339 14.22 7.50 11.60
C VAL A 339 13.04 7.93 10.74
N GLY A 340 13.19 9.00 9.95
CA GLY A 340 12.16 9.47 9.03
C GLY A 340 11.91 8.54 7.82
N CYS A 341 12.82 7.60 7.54
CA CYS A 341 12.67 6.64 6.46
C CYS A 341 11.94 5.35 6.87
N TYR A 342 12.01 4.97 8.14
CA TYR A 342 11.24 3.84 8.64
C TYR A 342 9.87 4.34 9.11
N GLU A 343 8.78 3.87 8.49
CA GLU A 343 7.40 4.11 8.97
C GLU A 343 7.12 3.31 10.25
N PHE A 344 7.95 3.47 11.27
CA PHE A 344 7.85 2.77 12.54
C PHE A 344 6.99 3.55 13.54
N ASN A 345 5.72 3.78 13.17
CA ASN A 345 4.76 4.38 14.07
C ASN A 345 4.20 3.33 15.04
N ILE A 346 4.94 3.07 16.13
CA ILE A 346 4.53 2.15 17.22
C ILE A 346 3.06 2.34 17.63
N PRO A 347 2.56 3.58 17.85
CA PRO A 347 1.17 3.77 18.27
C PRO A 347 0.16 3.25 17.24
N THR A 348 0.41 3.47 15.96
CA THR A 348 -0.49 3.01 14.87
C THR A 348 -0.51 1.49 14.76
N ARG A 349 0.62 0.82 14.96
CA ARG A 349 0.70 -0.65 14.94
C ARG A 349 0.02 -1.28 16.16
N VAL A 350 0.20 -0.69 17.33
CA VAL A 350 -0.50 -1.12 18.56
C VAL A 350 -2.01 -0.94 18.41
N LEU A 351 -2.46 0.20 17.87
CA LEU A 351 -3.87 0.43 17.58
C LEU A 351 -4.39 -0.57 16.54
N GLY A 352 -3.63 -0.81 15.46
CA GLY A 352 -3.94 -1.81 14.45
C GLY A 352 -4.10 -3.20 15.04
N PHE A 353 -3.20 -3.60 15.93
CA PHE A 353 -3.26 -4.88 16.64
C PHE A 353 -4.52 -4.98 17.50
N ILE A 354 -4.85 -3.94 18.29
CA ILE A 354 -6.09 -3.91 19.08
C ILE A 354 -7.31 -4.07 18.17
N ILE A 355 -7.35 -3.36 17.04
CA ILE A 355 -8.43 -3.46 16.05
C ILE A 355 -8.52 -4.88 15.50
N THR A 356 -7.41 -5.53 15.13
CA THR A 356 -7.44 -6.91 14.63
C THR A 356 -8.05 -7.89 15.62
N VAL A 357 -7.71 -7.78 16.91
CA VAL A 357 -8.22 -8.67 17.95
C VAL A 357 -9.72 -8.43 18.18
N VAL A 358 -10.15 -7.17 18.28
CA VAL A 358 -11.57 -6.81 18.45
C VAL A 358 -12.40 -7.29 17.27
N MET A 359 -11.90 -7.12 16.04
CA MET A 359 -12.61 -7.50 14.82
C MET A 359 -12.61 -9.01 14.59
N ALA A 360 -11.55 -9.72 14.99
CA ALA A 360 -11.55 -11.19 15.03
C ALA A 360 -12.60 -11.73 16.03
N ALA A 361 -12.70 -11.13 17.22
CA ALA A 361 -13.72 -11.48 18.20
C ALA A 361 -15.15 -11.19 17.67
N GLU A 362 -15.32 -10.11 16.90
CA GLU A 362 -16.57 -9.80 16.21
C GLU A 362 -16.96 -10.88 15.19
N ILE A 363 -15.99 -11.43 14.44
CA ILE A 363 -16.26 -12.52 13.50
C ILE A 363 -16.71 -13.79 14.23
N VAL A 364 -16.04 -14.16 15.32
CA VAL A 364 -16.26 -15.42 16.04
C VAL A 364 -17.55 -15.39 16.87
N VAL A 365 -17.77 -14.32 17.65
CA VAL A 365 -18.85 -14.23 18.66
C VAL A 365 -19.93 -13.22 18.30
N GLY A 366 -19.65 -12.25 17.42
CA GLY A 366 -20.55 -11.10 17.22
C GLY A 366 -20.57 -10.16 18.43
N PHE A 367 -19.38 -9.91 19.01
CA PHE A 367 -19.18 -9.18 20.25
C PHE A 367 -19.78 -7.76 20.29
N CYS A 368 -19.79 -7.04 19.16
CA CYS A 368 -20.17 -5.62 19.07
C CYS A 368 -21.69 -5.44 18.95
N PRO A 369 -22.34 -4.73 19.89
CA PRO A 369 -23.74 -4.35 19.78
C PRO A 369 -24.00 -3.48 18.55
N SER A 370 -25.23 -3.50 18.02
CA SER A 370 -25.65 -2.68 16.88
C SER A 370 -25.43 -1.18 17.11
N VAL A 371 -25.53 -0.70 18.36
CA VAL A 371 -25.26 0.68 18.75
C VAL A 371 -23.78 1.06 18.51
N VAL A 372 -22.84 0.16 18.81
CA VAL A 372 -21.40 0.42 18.58
C VAL A 372 -21.09 0.44 17.09
N LYS A 373 -21.70 -0.48 16.31
CA LYS A 373 -21.58 -0.50 14.85
C LYS A 373 -22.11 0.80 14.24
N ALA A 374 -23.25 1.29 14.73
CA ALA A 374 -23.82 2.56 14.30
C ALA A 374 -22.91 3.76 14.60
N PHE A 375 -22.25 3.79 15.77
CA PHE A 375 -21.25 4.82 16.10
C PHE A 375 -20.12 4.87 15.08
N ILE A 376 -19.52 3.71 14.77
CA ILE A 376 -18.38 3.61 13.84
C ILE A 376 -18.82 4.00 12.42
N CYS A 377 -19.93 3.43 11.92
CA CYS A 377 -20.47 3.75 10.60
C CYS A 377 -20.83 5.23 10.49
N GLY A 378 -21.43 5.82 11.53
CA GLY A 378 -21.76 7.25 11.57
C GLY A 378 -20.52 8.13 11.51
N GLY A 379 -19.44 7.75 12.20
CA GLY A 379 -18.15 8.45 12.12
C GLY A 379 -17.56 8.43 10.71
N ILE A 380 -17.58 7.27 10.03
CA ILE A 380 -17.09 7.13 8.64
C ILE A 380 -17.91 8.00 7.68
N VAL A 381 -19.25 7.94 7.77
CA VAL A 381 -20.15 8.75 6.95
C VAL A 381 -19.95 10.23 7.22
N GLY A 382 -19.77 10.63 8.48
CA GLY A 382 -19.48 12.01 8.87
C GLY A 382 -18.17 12.52 8.28
N ALA A 383 -17.09 11.73 8.39
CA ALA A 383 -15.79 12.10 7.81
C ALA A 383 -15.89 12.29 6.29
N PHE A 384 -16.45 11.33 5.55
CA PHE A 384 -16.59 11.48 4.10
C PHE A 384 -17.57 12.58 3.69
N GLY A 385 -18.66 12.74 4.45
CA GLY A 385 -19.61 13.83 4.28
C GLY A 385 -18.96 15.19 4.44
N THR A 386 -18.10 15.38 5.44
CA THR A 386 -17.38 16.65 5.63
C THR A 386 -16.40 16.96 4.52
N ILE A 387 -15.65 15.97 4.01
CA ILE A 387 -14.76 16.16 2.85
C ILE A 387 -15.58 16.63 1.65
N LYS A 388 -16.72 15.99 1.38
CA LYS A 388 -17.60 16.37 0.27
C LYS A 388 -18.29 17.72 0.46
N ALA A 389 -18.71 18.05 1.68
CA ALA A 389 -19.29 19.35 1.98
C ALA A 389 -18.25 20.47 1.82
N ALA A 390 -17.04 20.29 2.37
CA ALA A 390 -15.96 21.28 2.28
C ALA A 390 -15.54 21.55 0.84
N THR A 391 -15.41 20.51 0.02
CA THR A 391 -15.10 20.62 -1.41
C THR A 391 -16.24 21.21 -2.23
N SER A 392 -17.49 20.80 -1.98
CA SER A 392 -18.66 21.32 -2.70
C SER A 392 -18.91 22.80 -2.42
N TRP A 393 -18.54 23.30 -1.24
CA TRP A 393 -18.66 24.71 -0.88
C TRP A 393 -17.41 25.53 -1.17
N ASN A 394 -16.38 24.95 -1.80
CA ASN A 394 -15.10 25.59 -2.12
C ASN A 394 -14.50 26.35 -0.90
N LEU A 395 -14.57 25.74 0.28
CA LEU A 395 -14.02 26.36 1.48
C LEU A 395 -12.49 26.33 1.41
N VAL A 396 -11.87 27.51 1.41
CA VAL A 396 -10.42 27.65 1.53
C VAL A 396 -10.08 27.60 3.01
N VAL A 397 -9.57 26.46 3.47
CA VAL A 397 -9.35 26.17 4.88
C VAL A 397 -7.92 25.71 5.10
N THR A 398 -7.29 26.12 6.20
CA THR A 398 -5.96 25.63 6.55
C THR A 398 -6.00 24.15 6.91
N GLU A 399 -4.88 23.43 6.80
CA GLU A 399 -4.84 21.98 7.08
C GLU A 399 -5.33 21.63 8.50
N LYS A 400 -4.99 22.45 9.49
CA LYS A 400 -5.41 22.26 10.89
C LYS A 400 -6.91 22.41 11.06
N GLU A 401 -7.50 23.42 10.44
CA GLU A 401 -8.94 23.66 10.46
C GLU A 401 -9.70 22.57 9.68
N PHE A 402 -9.12 22.07 8.57
CA PHE A 402 -9.70 20.97 7.81
C PHE A 402 -9.76 19.67 8.64
N ILE A 403 -8.67 19.34 9.34
CA ILE A 403 -8.64 18.20 10.26
C ILE A 403 -9.66 18.39 11.40
N ALA A 404 -9.76 19.60 11.97
CA ALA A 404 -10.72 19.89 13.02
C ALA A 404 -12.18 19.72 12.55
N MET A 405 -12.52 20.20 11.35
CA MET A 405 -13.83 19.99 10.74
C MET A 405 -14.14 18.52 10.49
N LEU A 406 -13.15 17.74 10.02
CA LEU A 406 -13.30 16.31 9.76
C LEU A 406 -13.58 15.54 11.07
N VAL A 407 -12.84 15.85 12.13
CA VAL A 407 -13.06 15.25 13.46
C VAL A 407 -14.43 15.65 14.01
N ALA A 408 -14.80 16.94 13.90
CA ALA A 408 -16.09 17.42 14.37
C ALA A 408 -17.26 16.74 13.63
N GLY A 409 -17.20 16.65 12.31
CA GLY A 409 -18.24 15.98 11.52
C GLY A 409 -18.33 14.47 11.79
N ALA A 410 -17.18 13.81 11.98
CA ALA A 410 -17.18 12.40 12.40
C ALA A 410 -17.87 12.21 13.76
N ILE A 411 -17.58 13.06 14.75
CA ILE A 411 -18.20 12.98 16.08
C ILE A 411 -19.71 13.25 16.01
N VAL A 412 -20.13 14.31 15.30
CA VAL A 412 -21.55 14.69 15.17
C VAL A 412 -22.36 13.56 14.53
N CYS A 413 -21.90 13.01 13.40
CA CYS A 413 -22.59 11.91 12.73
C CYS A 413 -22.54 10.61 13.54
N ALA A 414 -21.46 10.33 14.26
CA ALA A 414 -21.36 9.17 15.15
C ALA A 414 -22.41 9.24 16.27
N ILE A 415 -22.55 10.40 16.93
CA ILE A 415 -23.58 10.61 17.97
C ILE A 415 -24.98 10.48 17.36
N LEU A 416 -25.25 11.14 16.23
CA LEU A 416 -26.54 11.07 15.55
C LEU A 416 -26.94 9.63 15.24
N PHE A 417 -26.03 8.84 14.70
CA PHE A 417 -26.28 7.44 14.36
C PHE A 417 -26.49 6.56 15.60
N THR A 418 -25.81 6.83 16.71
CA THR A 418 -26.07 6.11 17.97
C THR A 418 -27.45 6.40 18.54
N VAL A 419 -27.87 7.67 18.53
CA VAL A 419 -29.21 8.06 19.00
C VAL A 419 -30.27 7.39 18.12
N LEU A 420 -30.07 7.41 16.79
CA LEU A 420 -30.99 6.76 15.86
C LEU A 420 -31.00 5.23 16.02
N ALA A 421 -29.88 4.61 16.40
CA ALA A 421 -29.82 3.17 16.67
C ALA A 421 -30.58 2.76 17.92
N VAL A 422 -30.66 3.65 18.91
CA VAL A 422 -31.47 3.44 20.12
C VAL A 422 -32.96 3.62 19.82
N ILE A 423 -33.32 4.61 19.01
CA ILE A 423 -34.73 4.90 18.65
C ILE A 423 -35.28 3.85 17.66
N CYS A 424 -34.53 3.55 16.61
CA CYS A 424 -34.93 2.66 15.53
C CYS A 424 -33.77 1.71 15.12
N PRO A 425 -33.63 0.56 15.80
CA PRO A 425 -32.50 -0.35 15.58
C PRO A 425 -32.51 -0.99 14.19
N ILE A 426 -33.69 -1.26 13.62
CA ILE A 426 -33.83 -1.91 12.31
C ILE A 426 -33.32 -1.01 11.19
N ALA A 427 -33.73 0.28 11.20
CA ALA A 427 -33.26 1.24 10.20
C ALA A 427 -31.73 1.38 10.23
N MET A 428 -31.13 1.38 11.42
CA MET A 428 -29.69 1.51 11.56
C MET A 428 -28.91 0.29 11.12
N ILE A 429 -29.46 -0.91 11.26
CA ILE A 429 -28.85 -2.13 10.70
C ILE A 429 -28.75 -2.00 9.18
N ILE A 430 -29.80 -1.54 8.52
CA ILE A 430 -29.82 -1.34 7.06
C ILE A 430 -28.78 -0.29 6.65
N VAL A 431 -28.72 0.85 7.34
CA VAL A 431 -27.75 1.92 7.05
C VAL A 431 -26.31 1.42 7.21
N CYS A 432 -26.01 0.67 8.28
CA CYS A 432 -24.67 0.09 8.46
C CYS A 432 -24.30 -0.87 7.33
N ASN A 433 -25.25 -1.67 6.84
CA ASN A 433 -25.04 -2.59 5.73
C ASN A 433 -24.78 -1.85 4.40
N VAL A 434 -25.40 -0.70 4.19
CA VAL A 434 -25.10 0.18 3.04
C VAL A 434 -23.67 0.71 3.13
N VAL A 435 -23.22 1.14 4.31
CA VAL A 435 -21.82 1.61 4.51
C VAL A 435 -20.81 0.49 4.23
N ILE A 436 -21.07 -0.73 4.69
CA ILE A 436 -20.21 -1.89 4.41
C ILE A 436 -20.23 -2.22 2.91
N GLY A 437 -21.41 -2.22 2.29
CA GLY A 437 -21.55 -2.40 0.84
C GLY A 437 -20.77 -1.35 0.04
N PHE A 438 -20.73 -0.10 0.52
CA PHE A 438 -19.95 0.97 -0.08
C PHE A 438 -18.45 0.72 -0.01
N LEU A 439 -17.94 0.26 1.14
CA LEU A 439 -16.54 -0.13 1.28
C LEU A 439 -16.18 -1.31 0.37
N LEU A 440 -17.06 -2.33 0.26
CA LEU A 440 -16.84 -3.48 -0.62
C LEU A 440 -16.83 -3.09 -2.10
N CYS A 441 -17.81 -2.29 -2.56
CA CYS A 441 -17.84 -1.77 -3.92
C CYS A 441 -16.61 -0.89 -4.21
N SER A 442 -16.17 -0.08 -3.25
CA SER A 442 -14.96 0.75 -3.40
C SER A 442 -13.72 -0.12 -3.56
N VAL A 443 -13.56 -1.15 -2.73
CA VAL A 443 -12.43 -2.09 -2.84
C VAL A 443 -12.46 -2.82 -4.18
N PHE A 444 -13.63 -3.27 -4.65
CA PHE A 444 -13.73 -3.95 -5.94
C PHE A 444 -13.42 -3.01 -7.12
N TYR A 445 -13.98 -1.79 -7.09
CA TYR A 445 -13.78 -0.83 -8.15
C TYR A 445 -12.33 -0.31 -8.21
N PHE A 446 -11.81 0.23 -7.10
CA PHE A 446 -10.45 0.74 -7.07
C PHE A 446 -9.41 -0.40 -7.09
N GLY A 447 -9.81 -1.59 -6.65
CA GLY A 447 -9.02 -2.82 -6.70
C GLY A 447 -8.72 -3.28 -8.12
N PHE A 448 -9.78 -3.53 -8.89
CA PHE A 448 -9.69 -4.14 -10.21
C PHE A 448 -9.68 -3.13 -11.36
N PHE A 449 -10.41 -2.04 -11.22
CA PHE A 449 -10.59 -1.04 -12.29
C PHE A 449 -9.82 0.24 -12.03
N GLY A 450 -9.07 0.33 -10.92
CA GLY A 450 -8.66 1.56 -10.24
C GLY A 450 -8.08 2.69 -11.08
N ASN A 451 -7.56 2.40 -12.28
CA ASN A 451 -6.97 3.39 -13.18
C ASN A 451 -7.59 3.42 -14.60
N MET A 452 -8.58 2.58 -14.93
CA MET A 452 -9.04 2.42 -16.33
C MET A 452 -10.24 3.30 -16.72
N PHE A 453 -11.06 3.77 -15.76
CA PHE A 453 -12.31 4.48 -16.09
C PHE A 453 -12.69 5.58 -15.09
N THR A 454 -11.91 6.65 -14.97
CA THR A 454 -12.23 7.75 -14.04
C THR A 454 -13.30 8.68 -14.60
N HIS A 455 -14.57 8.42 -14.25
CA HIS A 455 -15.71 9.27 -14.59
C HIS A 455 -16.13 10.21 -13.45
N PRO A 456 -16.67 11.42 -13.75
CA PRO A 456 -17.15 12.38 -12.73
C PRO A 456 -18.22 11.82 -11.80
N TYR A 457 -19.02 10.89 -12.32
CA TYR A 457 -20.11 10.25 -11.61
C TYR A 457 -19.69 8.93 -10.95
N LEU A 458 -18.38 8.69 -10.76
CA LEU A 458 -17.91 7.46 -10.15
C LEU A 458 -18.39 7.32 -8.70
N VAL A 459 -18.23 8.36 -7.88
CA VAL A 459 -18.63 8.30 -6.47
C VAL A 459 -20.14 8.12 -6.34
N THR A 460 -20.93 8.75 -7.21
CA THR A 460 -22.39 8.57 -7.24
C THR A 460 -22.78 7.18 -7.72
N ALA A 461 -22.10 6.63 -8.73
CA ALA A 461 -22.30 5.25 -9.18
C ALA A 461 -21.90 4.22 -8.10
N LEU A 462 -20.81 4.47 -7.36
CA LEU A 462 -20.41 3.67 -6.20
C LEU A 462 -21.45 3.73 -5.09
N LEU A 463 -22.02 4.91 -4.82
CA LEU A 463 -23.11 5.05 -3.85
C LEU A 463 -24.36 4.28 -4.29
N ILE A 464 -24.81 4.41 -5.54
CA ILE A 464 -25.98 3.70 -6.06
C ILE A 464 -25.78 2.18 -6.05
N SER A 465 -24.61 1.70 -6.48
CA SER A 465 -24.29 0.27 -6.42
C SER A 465 -24.20 -0.23 -4.98
N SER A 466 -23.66 0.58 -4.06
CA SER A 466 -23.57 0.23 -2.65
C SER A 466 -24.92 0.19 -1.94
N THR A 467 -25.87 1.04 -2.30
CA THR A 467 -27.22 1.00 -1.72
C THR A 467 -27.94 -0.26 -2.17
N LEU A 468 -27.78 -0.66 -3.44
CA LEU A 468 -28.30 -1.92 -3.95
C LEU A 468 -27.70 -3.12 -3.21
N VAL A 469 -26.36 -3.18 -3.10
CA VAL A 469 -25.66 -4.27 -2.38
C VAL A 469 -26.05 -4.29 -0.91
N GLY A 470 -26.08 -3.15 -0.23
CA GLY A 470 -26.47 -3.05 1.19
C GLY A 470 -27.93 -3.47 1.44
N PHE A 471 -28.84 -3.15 0.51
CA PHE A 471 -30.23 -3.58 0.60
C PHE A 471 -30.37 -5.09 0.36
N LEU A 472 -29.66 -5.65 -0.62
CA LEU A 472 -29.60 -7.09 -0.86
C LEU A 472 -29.07 -7.84 0.37
N LEU A 473 -27.98 -7.34 0.97
CA LEU A 473 -27.40 -7.87 2.21
C LEU A 473 -28.38 -7.80 3.39
N SER A 474 -29.33 -6.86 3.39
CA SER A 474 -30.33 -6.71 4.45
C SER A 474 -31.59 -7.54 4.24
N SER A 475 -31.88 -7.92 2.99
CA SER A 475 -33.16 -8.58 2.61
C SER A 475 -33.18 -10.08 2.92
N ILE A 476 -32.01 -10.72 3.03
CA ILE A 476 -31.89 -12.15 3.23
C ILE A 476 -31.68 -12.42 4.73
N LYS A 477 -32.58 -13.19 5.37
CA LYS A 477 -32.51 -13.50 6.83
C LYS A 477 -31.19 -14.16 7.25
N MET A 478 -30.57 -14.94 6.37
CA MET A 478 -29.23 -15.52 6.58
C MET A 478 -28.12 -14.46 6.71
N PHE A 479 -28.29 -13.29 6.07
CA PHE A 479 -27.29 -12.22 6.09
C PHE A 479 -27.40 -11.29 7.31
N LEU A 480 -28.53 -11.30 8.04
CA LEU A 480 -28.61 -10.59 9.32
C LEU A 480 -27.59 -11.13 10.33
N PHE A 481 -27.31 -12.44 10.28
CA PHE A 481 -26.20 -13.07 11.00
C PHE A 481 -24.84 -12.77 10.35
N ALA A 482 -24.77 -12.66 9.02
CA ALA A 482 -23.57 -12.27 8.29
C ALA A 482 -23.13 -10.80 8.53
N ASN A 483 -23.97 -9.94 9.09
CA ASN A 483 -23.62 -8.54 9.39
C ASN A 483 -22.40 -8.43 10.32
N GLY A 484 -22.32 -9.27 11.36
CA GLY A 484 -21.13 -9.31 12.23
C GLY A 484 -19.90 -9.84 11.50
N PHE A 485 -20.09 -10.82 10.60
CA PHE A 485 -19.01 -11.36 9.78
C PHE A 485 -18.43 -10.30 8.83
N LEU A 486 -19.27 -9.61 8.05
CA LEU A 486 -18.82 -8.63 7.06
C LEU A 486 -18.18 -7.40 7.72
N PHE A 487 -18.79 -6.90 8.81
CA PHE A 487 -18.22 -5.79 9.57
C PHE A 487 -16.86 -6.18 10.18
N GLY A 488 -16.79 -7.35 10.81
CA GLY A 488 -15.55 -7.88 11.37
C GLY A 488 -14.49 -8.15 10.29
N ALA A 489 -14.86 -8.67 9.13
CA ALA A 489 -13.94 -8.92 8.02
C ALA A 489 -13.35 -7.61 7.45
N ALA A 490 -14.17 -6.59 7.25
CA ALA A 490 -13.70 -5.27 6.83
C ALA A 490 -12.76 -4.65 7.88
N GLY A 491 -13.13 -4.67 9.15
CA GLY A 491 -12.28 -4.16 10.24
C GLY A 491 -10.98 -4.96 10.41
N LEU A 492 -11.03 -6.28 10.23
CA LEU A 492 -9.86 -7.16 10.26
C LEU A 492 -8.87 -6.81 9.16
N PHE A 493 -9.35 -6.58 7.93
CA PHE A 493 -8.51 -6.17 6.80
C PHE A 493 -7.71 -4.90 7.11
N TYR A 494 -8.38 -3.85 7.60
CA TYR A 494 -7.69 -2.59 7.96
C TYR A 494 -6.78 -2.73 9.17
N GLY A 495 -7.19 -3.51 10.17
CA GLY A 495 -6.34 -3.79 11.33
C GLY A 495 -5.03 -4.49 10.93
N VAL A 496 -5.12 -5.54 10.11
CA VAL A 496 -3.93 -6.29 9.64
C VAL A 496 -3.03 -5.40 8.81
N ASN A 497 -3.60 -4.59 7.92
CA ASN A 497 -2.83 -3.60 7.16
C ASN A 497 -2.09 -2.62 8.05
N ALA A 498 -2.72 -2.13 9.13
CA ALA A 498 -2.05 -1.24 10.09
C ALA A 498 -0.92 -1.93 10.88
N VAL A 499 -1.04 -3.22 11.19
CA VAL A 499 0.02 -3.99 11.89
C VAL A 499 1.28 -4.13 11.03
N PHE A 500 1.10 -4.47 9.75
CA PHE A 500 2.20 -4.68 8.81
C PHE A 500 2.67 -3.38 8.14
N SER A 501 2.05 -2.23 8.45
CA SER A 501 2.23 -0.99 7.69
C SER A 501 2.01 -1.20 6.17
N ALA A 502 1.08 -2.07 5.82
CA ALA A 502 0.80 -2.43 4.44
C ALA A 502 -0.14 -1.40 3.78
N ARG A 503 0.12 -1.09 2.51
CA ARG A 503 -0.57 -0.05 1.74
C ARG A 503 -1.74 -0.58 0.90
N LEU A 504 -2.22 -1.79 1.19
CA LEU A 504 -3.43 -2.40 0.62
C LEU A 504 -4.71 -1.56 0.77
N HIS A 505 -4.70 -0.53 1.63
CA HIS A 505 -5.78 0.44 1.78
C HIS A 505 -5.77 1.56 0.71
N TYR A 506 -4.99 1.40 -0.37
CA TYR A 506 -4.91 2.34 -1.49
C TYR A 506 -6.29 2.65 -2.10
N SER A 507 -7.22 1.71 -2.11
CA SER A 507 -8.59 1.92 -2.59
C SER A 507 -9.33 3.00 -1.80
N LEU A 508 -9.19 3.01 -0.47
CA LEU A 508 -9.77 4.01 0.41
C LEU A 508 -9.06 5.36 0.27
N ARG A 509 -7.74 5.33 0.06
CA ARG A 509 -6.93 6.53 -0.18
C ARG A 509 -7.30 7.18 -1.51
N ASN A 510 -7.42 6.41 -2.58
CA ASN A 510 -7.88 6.89 -3.89
C ASN A 510 -9.32 7.40 -3.83
N LEU A 511 -10.19 6.76 -3.04
CA LEU A 511 -11.51 7.29 -2.76
C LEU A 511 -11.41 8.67 -2.08
N ALA A 512 -10.62 8.82 -1.00
CA ALA A 512 -10.43 10.09 -0.30
C ALA A 512 -9.87 11.19 -1.20
N HIS A 513 -8.81 10.90 -1.97
CA HIS A 513 -8.22 11.83 -2.92
C HIS A 513 -9.19 12.23 -4.04
N GLY A 514 -9.93 11.28 -4.60
CA GLY A 514 -10.99 11.55 -5.57
C GLY A 514 -12.12 12.40 -5.00
N MET A 515 -12.36 12.32 -3.68
CA MET A 515 -13.35 13.18 -3.02
C MET A 515 -12.84 14.60 -2.80
N MET A 516 -11.58 14.77 -2.42
CA MET A 516 -10.92 16.06 -2.18
C MET A 516 -10.74 16.88 -3.45
N ASN A 517 -10.40 16.23 -4.57
CA ASN A 517 -10.03 16.91 -5.81
C ASN A 517 -11.21 17.05 -6.80
N GLY A 518 -12.45 17.04 -6.30
CA GLY A 518 -13.69 16.93 -7.09
C GLY A 518 -14.01 18.05 -8.10
N GLY A 519 -13.08 18.96 -8.38
CA GLY A 519 -13.26 20.09 -9.33
C GLY A 519 -12.09 20.35 -10.29
N SER A 520 -10.85 19.96 -9.95
CA SER A 520 -9.71 20.06 -10.85
C SER A 520 -9.44 18.69 -11.47
N GLY A 521 -9.47 18.61 -12.80
CA GLY A 521 -9.47 17.34 -13.53
C GLY A 521 -8.45 16.32 -13.04
N TYR A 522 -8.95 15.10 -12.77
CA TYR A 522 -8.43 13.72 -12.83
C TYR A 522 -6.92 13.37 -12.78
N GLY A 523 -5.97 14.31 -12.71
CA GLY A 523 -4.53 14.03 -12.63
C GLY A 523 -4.03 13.60 -11.25
N ALA A 524 -4.93 13.22 -10.34
CA ALA A 524 -4.63 13.00 -8.92
C ALA A 524 -5.14 11.66 -8.36
N VAL A 525 -5.54 10.71 -9.21
CA VAL A 525 -5.62 9.31 -8.76
C VAL A 525 -4.19 8.84 -8.57
N LEU A 526 -3.88 8.28 -7.41
CA LEU A 526 -2.52 7.85 -7.12
C LEU A 526 -2.25 6.56 -7.88
N SER A 527 -1.15 6.57 -8.64
CA SER A 527 -0.65 5.38 -9.35
C SER A 527 -0.40 4.25 -8.35
N ASP A 528 -0.80 3.05 -8.74
CA ASP A 528 -0.89 1.86 -7.90
C ASP A 528 0.39 1.61 -7.08
N SER A 529 0.22 1.26 -5.80
CA SER A 529 1.34 0.79 -4.99
C SER A 529 1.59 -0.66 -5.39
N THR A 530 2.64 -0.90 -6.18
CA THR A 530 3.12 -2.25 -6.49
C THR A 530 3.15 -3.11 -5.22
N LEU A 531 2.56 -4.31 -5.28
CA LEU A 531 2.56 -5.28 -4.17
C LEU A 531 3.98 -5.50 -3.65
N ASP A 532 4.25 -5.11 -2.40
CA ASP A 532 5.51 -5.41 -1.71
C ASP A 532 5.36 -6.66 -0.84
N VAL A 533 6.50 -7.05 -0.25
CA VAL A 533 6.55 -8.12 0.75
C VAL A 533 5.60 -7.83 1.92
N ASN A 534 5.49 -6.57 2.37
CA ASN A 534 4.59 -6.20 3.46
C ASN A 534 3.11 -6.40 3.09
N GLU A 535 2.69 -6.04 1.87
CA GLU A 535 1.32 -6.31 1.39
C GLU A 535 1.07 -7.81 1.22
N LEU A 536 2.05 -8.57 0.71
CA LEU A 536 1.91 -10.02 0.61
C LEU A 536 1.74 -10.68 1.99
N MET A 537 2.55 -10.24 2.97
CA MET A 537 2.45 -10.70 4.36
C MET A 537 1.11 -10.30 5.01
N ALA A 538 0.64 -9.09 4.77
CA ALA A 538 -0.65 -8.62 5.27
C ALA A 538 -1.82 -9.40 4.65
N GLY A 539 -1.80 -9.63 3.33
CA GLY A 539 -2.81 -10.42 2.63
C GLY A 539 -2.83 -11.89 3.10
N ALA A 540 -1.67 -12.52 3.24
CA ALA A 540 -1.57 -13.87 3.77
C ALA A 540 -2.07 -13.96 5.22
N SER A 541 -1.68 -13.01 6.07
CA SER A 541 -2.13 -12.95 7.47
C SER A 541 -3.63 -12.74 7.57
N PHE A 542 -4.20 -11.84 6.77
CA PHE A 542 -5.64 -11.62 6.67
C PHE A 542 -6.37 -12.92 6.29
N GLY A 543 -5.91 -13.62 5.25
CA GLY A 543 -6.50 -14.89 4.81
C GLY A 543 -6.47 -15.96 5.90
N ILE A 544 -5.32 -16.18 6.54
CA ILE A 544 -5.16 -17.17 7.61
C ILE A 544 -6.06 -16.84 8.81
N ILE A 545 -6.04 -15.59 9.29
CA ILE A 545 -6.85 -15.18 10.44
C ILE A 545 -8.34 -15.30 10.10
N LEU A 546 -8.76 -14.90 8.90
CA LEU A 546 -10.15 -15.02 8.45
C LEU A 546 -10.60 -16.48 8.42
N THR A 547 -9.81 -17.39 7.86
CA THR A 547 -10.13 -18.83 7.82
C THR A 547 -10.27 -19.40 9.23
N ILE A 548 -9.35 -19.07 10.14
CA ILE A 548 -9.41 -19.50 11.55
C ILE A 548 -10.69 -18.95 12.21
N CYS A 549 -11.00 -17.66 12.01
CA CYS A 549 -12.19 -17.04 12.61
C CYS A 549 -13.48 -17.66 12.07
N VAL A 550 -13.56 -17.96 10.77
CA VAL A 550 -14.71 -18.65 10.15
C VAL A 550 -14.85 -20.06 10.74
N TYR A 551 -13.77 -20.81 10.83
CA TYR A 551 -13.79 -22.15 11.43
C TYR A 551 -14.27 -22.12 12.89
N LEU A 552 -13.74 -21.19 13.70
CA LEU A 552 -14.16 -21.02 15.10
C LEU A 552 -15.64 -20.62 15.20
N ARG A 553 -16.10 -19.71 14.34
CA ARG A 553 -17.51 -19.30 14.30
C ARG A 553 -18.44 -20.49 14.04
N VAL A 554 -18.12 -21.31 13.04
CA VAL A 554 -18.91 -22.53 12.71
C VAL A 554 -18.92 -23.49 13.90
N ARG A 555 -17.78 -23.69 14.57
CA ARG A 555 -17.67 -24.56 15.76
C ARG A 555 -18.46 -24.02 16.96
N CYS A 556 -18.39 -22.72 17.24
CA CYS A 556 -19.14 -22.09 18.32
C CYS A 556 -20.65 -22.23 18.10
N GLN A 557 -21.12 -22.03 16.87
CA GLN A 557 -22.54 -22.20 16.53
C GLN A 557 -23.02 -23.65 16.63
N LEU A 558 -22.19 -24.62 16.21
CA LEU A 558 -22.50 -26.05 16.41
C LEU A 558 -22.64 -26.39 17.90
N ALA A 559 -21.75 -25.87 18.75
CA ALA A 559 -21.82 -26.11 20.19
C ALA A 559 -23.03 -25.44 20.86
N GLU A 560 -23.48 -24.29 20.35
CA GLU A 560 -24.68 -23.60 20.85
C GLU A 560 -25.97 -24.34 20.42
N ASN A 561 -26.05 -24.81 19.18
CA ASN A 561 -27.17 -25.60 18.68
C ASN A 561 -27.32 -26.96 19.38
N GLN A 562 -26.23 -27.53 19.90
CA GLN A 562 -26.25 -28.77 20.70
C GLN A 562 -26.66 -28.55 22.16
N ARG A 563 -26.59 -27.31 22.67
CA ARG A 563 -27.01 -26.93 24.03
C ARG A 563 -28.42 -26.41 24.03
N VAL A 564 -29.39 -27.23 23.64
CA VAL A 564 -30.79 -26.98 24.02
C VAL A 564 -30.97 -27.49 25.45
N PRO A 565 -31.12 -26.63 26.48
CA PRO A 565 -31.48 -27.09 27.80
C PRO A 565 -32.91 -27.68 27.76
N PRO A 566 -33.14 -28.90 28.29
CA PRO A 566 -34.48 -29.42 28.44
C PRO A 566 -35.17 -28.62 29.55
N GLY A 567 -35.92 -27.60 29.15
CA GLY A 567 -36.88 -26.89 29.99
C GLY A 567 -36.36 -25.62 30.64
N LEU A 568 -36.63 -24.47 30.00
CA LEU A 568 -37.20 -23.34 30.72
C LEU A 568 -37.85 -22.33 29.75
N ILE A 569 -39.04 -21.86 30.16
CA ILE A 569 -39.83 -20.73 29.62
C ILE A 569 -40.81 -21.07 28.48
N ARG A 570 -41.95 -21.64 28.88
CA ARG A 570 -43.27 -21.27 28.33
C ARG A 570 -43.62 -19.89 28.89
N LEU A 571 -43.78 -18.88 28.02
CA LEU A 571 -44.56 -17.68 28.30
C LEU A 571 -45.94 -17.82 27.62
N PRO A 572 -47.04 -17.42 28.27
CA PRO A 572 -48.39 -17.66 27.77
C PRO A 572 -48.86 -16.48 26.92
N CYS A 573 -49.00 -16.68 25.61
CA CYS A 573 -49.96 -15.94 24.81
C CYS A 573 -50.76 -16.97 24.00
N GLY A 574 -52.06 -17.04 24.28
CA GLY A 574 -52.96 -18.04 23.72
C GLY A 574 -53.31 -17.82 22.26
N GLY A 575 -53.85 -18.87 21.64
CA GLY A 575 -54.56 -18.80 20.35
C GLY A 575 -54.07 -19.79 19.31
N ASP A 576 -54.45 -21.05 19.48
CA ASP A 576 -54.66 -22.13 18.50
C ASP A 576 -54.00 -22.12 17.09
N ARG A 577 -53.41 -23.29 16.81
CA ARG A 577 -53.30 -24.06 15.55
C ARG A 577 -52.13 -23.84 14.58
N ARG A 578 -51.46 -25.00 14.41
CA ARG A 578 -50.60 -25.52 13.33
C ARG A 578 -49.15 -25.07 13.32
N GLY A 579 -48.30 -26.07 13.51
CA GLY A 579 -46.88 -25.93 13.62
C GLY A 579 -46.20 -25.63 12.29
N SER A 580 -45.05 -25.00 12.43
CA SER A 580 -43.99 -25.02 11.43
C SER A 580 -42.69 -25.16 12.20
N ARG A 581 -42.18 -26.40 12.26
CA ARG A 581 -40.76 -26.65 12.53
C ARG A 581 -40.02 -26.20 11.27
N THR A 582 -39.38 -25.05 11.30
CA THR A 582 -38.32 -24.72 10.33
C THR A 582 -36.99 -24.79 11.06
N SER A 583 -36.45 -26.01 11.11
CA SER A 583 -35.04 -26.28 11.33
C SER A 583 -34.33 -26.11 10.00
N GLU A 584 -33.71 -24.95 9.75
CA GLU A 584 -32.71 -24.81 8.69
C GLU A 584 -31.33 -25.09 9.32
N ALA A 585 -31.05 -26.37 9.51
CA ALA A 585 -29.68 -26.86 9.66
C ALA A 585 -29.22 -27.34 8.28
N PHE A 586 -28.59 -26.45 7.52
CA PHE A 586 -27.80 -26.87 6.36
C PHE A 586 -26.39 -27.23 6.87
N LEU A 587 -25.95 -28.45 6.53
CA LEU A 587 -24.68 -29.13 6.86
C LEU A 587 -24.69 -30.05 8.09
N ALA A 588 -25.36 -31.20 7.93
CA ALA A 588 -24.90 -32.50 8.42
C ALA A 588 -25.75 -33.60 7.72
N ASP A 589 -25.52 -33.80 6.43
CA ASP A 589 -26.06 -34.97 5.72
C ASP A 589 -24.93 -35.99 5.59
N ASP A 590 -25.00 -37.02 6.43
CA ASP A 590 -24.32 -38.32 6.30
C ASP A 590 -24.71 -39.30 7.43
N SER A 591 -25.53 -38.88 8.41
CA SER A 591 -25.96 -39.77 9.51
C SER A 591 -27.48 -39.94 9.66
N PHE A 592 -28.30 -39.48 8.72
CA PHE A 592 -29.77 -39.57 8.79
C PHE A 592 -30.40 -40.06 7.49
N ALA A 593 -29.94 -41.19 6.98
CA ALA A 593 -30.58 -41.88 5.86
C ALA A 593 -30.92 -43.34 6.18
N TYR A 594 -31.48 -43.63 7.37
CA TYR A 594 -32.16 -44.91 7.61
C TYR A 594 -33.18 -44.79 8.73
N GLU A 595 -34.27 -44.05 8.51
CA GLU A 595 -35.51 -44.28 9.25
C GLU A 595 -36.71 -43.73 8.49
N ASN A 596 -37.23 -44.55 7.57
CA ASN A 596 -38.66 -44.78 7.29
C ASN A 596 -38.85 -45.35 5.88
N VAL A 597 -38.73 -46.67 5.77
CA VAL A 597 -39.51 -47.42 4.77
C VAL A 597 -40.27 -48.49 5.53
N SER A 598 -41.58 -48.32 5.53
CA SER A 598 -42.58 -49.25 6.02
C SER A 598 -42.45 -50.64 5.41
N GLY A 599 -42.44 -51.66 6.27
CA GLY A 599 -42.92 -53.00 5.93
C GLY A 599 -42.00 -53.84 5.04
N GLY A 600 -41.20 -54.71 5.66
CA GLY A 600 -40.51 -55.79 4.95
C GLY A 600 -39.24 -56.22 5.67
N GLN A 601 -39.13 -57.52 5.94
CA GLN A 601 -38.01 -58.19 6.58
C GLN A 601 -36.64 -57.62 6.17
N THR A 602 -35.79 -57.33 7.16
CA THR A 602 -34.35 -57.19 6.93
C THR A 602 -33.61 -58.33 7.59
N THR A 603 -33.03 -59.14 6.71
CA THR A 603 -32.15 -60.28 6.93
C THR A 603 -30.89 -59.83 7.67
N ILE A 604 -30.60 -60.50 8.78
CA ILE A 604 -29.36 -60.37 9.53
C ILE A 604 -28.22 -60.91 8.64
N THR A 605 -27.26 -60.06 8.27
CA THR A 605 -25.94 -60.55 7.85
C THR A 605 -24.91 -60.21 8.93
N ARG A 606 -24.52 -61.31 9.56
CA ARG A 606 -23.51 -61.53 10.58
C ARG A 606 -22.13 -61.11 10.08
N TRP A 607 -21.44 -60.31 10.86
CA TRP A 607 -19.97 -60.36 10.95
C TRP A 607 -19.63 -60.65 12.41
N THR A 608 -19.29 -61.90 12.65
CA THR A 608 -18.61 -62.39 13.85
C THR A 608 -17.12 -62.23 13.64
N GLU A 609 -16.40 -61.71 14.65
CA GLU A 609 -15.28 -62.38 15.32
C GLU A 609 -14.61 -61.42 16.31
N GLY A 610 -14.45 -61.88 17.54
CA GLY A 610 -13.85 -61.12 18.65
C GLY A 610 -14.60 -61.35 19.95
N ASP A 611 -14.44 -62.55 20.51
CA ASP A 611 -14.80 -62.90 21.88
C ASP A 611 -14.15 -61.92 22.88
N ASP A 612 -14.90 -61.51 23.92
CA ASP A 612 -14.47 -61.58 25.32
C ASP A 612 -15.55 -61.03 26.26
N ASP A 613 -15.98 -61.93 27.17
CA ASP A 613 -16.51 -61.77 28.54
C ASP A 613 -17.80 -60.95 28.75
N VAL A 614 -18.98 -61.58 28.86
CA VAL A 614 -19.49 -62.27 30.06
C VAL A 614 -19.21 -61.49 31.35
N PHE A 615 -20.14 -60.61 31.74
CA PHE A 615 -20.82 -60.68 33.04
C PHE A 615 -22.09 -59.82 32.99
N GLU A 616 -23.22 -60.52 32.99
CA GLU A 616 -24.57 -59.99 33.11
C GLU A 616 -24.74 -59.25 34.45
N SER A 617 -25.48 -58.13 34.43
CA SER A 617 -26.13 -57.60 35.63
C SER A 617 -27.64 -57.84 35.56
N PRO A 618 -28.32 -58.17 36.68
CA PRO A 618 -29.60 -58.90 36.67
C PRO A 618 -30.85 -58.02 36.50
N GLU A 619 -30.71 -56.74 36.14
CA GLU A 619 -31.83 -55.79 36.17
C GLU A 619 -32.56 -55.62 34.82
N SER A 620 -31.99 -56.10 33.71
CA SER A 620 -32.60 -55.97 32.37
C SER A 620 -33.65 -57.05 32.05
N ASN A 621 -33.67 -58.17 32.79
CA ASN A 621 -34.57 -59.31 32.53
C ASN A 621 -35.94 -59.21 33.21
N SER A 622 -36.15 -58.29 34.15
CA SER A 622 -37.45 -58.16 34.84
C SER A 622 -38.56 -57.56 33.95
N ARG A 623 -38.21 -56.65 33.03
CA ARG A 623 -39.15 -56.02 32.09
C ARG A 623 -39.55 -56.94 30.93
N PHE A 624 -38.68 -57.87 30.55
CA PHE A 624 -38.95 -58.86 29.50
C PHE A 624 -39.95 -59.92 29.99
N TRP A 625 -39.73 -60.47 31.19
CA TRP A 625 -40.66 -61.44 31.79
C TRP A 625 -42.00 -60.84 32.24
N ALA A 626 -42.05 -59.55 32.56
CA ALA A 626 -43.29 -58.83 32.85
C ALA A 626 -44.19 -58.66 31.60
N ARG A 627 -43.60 -58.46 30.41
CA ARG A 627 -44.36 -58.36 29.14
C ARG A 627 -44.84 -59.71 28.61
N LEU A 628 -44.10 -60.79 28.85
CA LEU A 628 -44.52 -62.15 28.48
C LEU A 628 -45.73 -62.63 29.30
N ARG A 629 -45.83 -62.22 30.57
CA ARG A 629 -46.97 -62.59 31.45
C ARG A 629 -48.25 -61.80 31.14
N SER A 630 -48.17 -60.63 30.49
CA SER A 630 -49.35 -59.87 30.04
C SER A 630 -49.91 -60.32 28.68
N GLY A 631 -49.14 -61.08 27.88
CA GLY A 631 -49.59 -61.62 26.59
C GLY A 631 -50.36 -62.94 26.67
N LEU A 632 -50.21 -63.71 27.75
CA LEU A 632 -50.83 -65.03 27.95
C LEU A 632 -52.15 -65.01 28.74
N ARG A 633 -52.78 -63.83 28.94
CA ARG A 633 -54.14 -63.69 29.49
C ARG A 633 -55.17 -63.16 28.48
N ARG A 634 -54.84 -63.18 27.19
CA ARG A 634 -55.79 -63.02 26.09
C ARG A 634 -55.60 -64.14 25.06
N GLN A 635 -55.81 -65.37 25.53
CA GLN A 635 -56.43 -66.48 24.80
C GLN A 635 -56.91 -67.50 25.83
#